data_AF-A0A4X2M522-F1
#
_entry.id   AF-A0A4X2M522-F1
#
_cell.length_a   1.000
_cell.length_b   1.000
_cell.length_c   1.000
_cell.angle_alpha   90.00
_cell.angle_beta   90.00
_cell.angle_gamma   90.00
#
_symmetry.space_group_name_H-M   'P 1'
#
loop_
_entity.id
_entity.type
_entity.pdbx_description
1 polymer ?
#
loop_
_entity_poly.entity_id
_entity_poly.type
_entity_poly.pdbx_seq_one_letter_code
_entity_poly.pdbx_strand_id
1 'polypeptide(L)'
;MRLTGCPLCQGAPSLRPCRGFCLNVVQGCLSRGGLEPDWGSYLDTLLLLAERLQGPFSFELASESIGVKISEGLMFLQENSVGISAQVSEEVLVESRDATKGK
;
A
#
# COMPACT_ATOMS: atom_id res chain seq x y z
N MET A 1 5.39 20.80 -38.38
CA MET A 1 6.25 20.03 -39.32
C MET A 1 7.65 20.61 -39.53
N ARG A 2 8.07 21.70 -38.86
CA ARG A 2 9.40 22.31 -39.09
C ARG A 2 10.58 21.43 -38.67
N LEU A 3 10.40 20.56 -37.68
CA LEU A 3 11.44 19.66 -37.15
C LEU A 3 12.04 18.77 -38.24
N THR A 4 11.22 18.22 -39.14
CA THR A 4 11.66 17.29 -40.20
C THR A 4 11.50 17.85 -41.61
N GLY A 5 10.59 18.81 -41.82
CA GLY A 5 10.29 19.34 -43.16
C GLY A 5 11.27 20.41 -43.66
N CYS A 6 11.77 21.28 -42.78
CA CYS A 6 12.65 22.38 -43.20
C CYS A 6 13.97 21.92 -43.87
N PRO A 7 14.68 20.88 -43.40
CA PRO A 7 15.89 20.37 -44.07
C PRO A 7 15.60 19.89 -45.50
N LEU A 8 14.44 19.28 -45.72
CA LEU A 8 14.00 18.81 -47.04
C LEU A 8 13.76 19.98 -47.99
N CYS A 9 13.04 21.02 -47.54
CA CYS A 9 12.74 22.21 -48.33
C CYS A 9 13.98 23.09 -48.61
N GLN A 10 15.02 22.98 -47.78
CA GLN A 10 16.28 23.72 -47.93
C GLN A 10 17.35 22.95 -48.73
N GLY A 11 17.02 21.76 -49.26
CA GLY A 11 17.98 20.96 -50.03
C GLY A 11 19.06 20.30 -49.18
N ALA A 12 18.86 20.18 -47.87
CA ALA A 12 19.76 19.53 -46.92
C ALA A 12 19.09 18.31 -46.24
N PRO A 13 18.63 17.30 -47.00
CA PRO A 13 17.84 16.18 -46.46
C PRO A 13 18.60 15.30 -45.45
N SER A 14 19.92 15.29 -45.51
CA SER A 14 20.79 14.52 -44.60
C SER A 14 21.04 15.23 -43.27
N LEU A 15 20.67 16.51 -43.14
CA LEU A 15 20.90 17.29 -41.95
C LEU A 15 19.90 16.89 -40.85
N ARG A 16 20.43 16.32 -39.76
CA ARG A 16 19.61 15.94 -38.61
C ARG A 16 19.30 17.16 -37.74
N PRO A 17 18.10 17.25 -37.14
CA PRO A 17 17.78 18.29 -36.18
C PRO A 17 18.70 18.23 -34.96
N CYS A 18 19.10 19.39 -34.45
CA CYS A 18 19.85 19.47 -33.20
C CYS A 18 19.04 18.83 -32.05
N ARG A 19 19.74 18.14 -31.13
CA ARG A 19 19.12 17.48 -29.98
C ARG A 19 18.19 18.41 -29.19
N GLY A 20 18.65 19.63 -28.88
CA GLY A 20 17.85 20.62 -28.14
C GLY A 20 16.59 21.06 -28.88
N PHE A 21 16.69 21.30 -30.20
CA PHE A 21 15.53 21.67 -31.01
C PHE A 21 14.50 20.53 -31.08
N CYS A 22 14.96 19.29 -31.23
CA CYS A 22 14.11 18.11 -31.20
C CYS A 22 13.34 17.98 -29.87
N LEU A 23 14.06 18.04 -28.75
CA LEU A 23 13.47 17.92 -27.41
C LEU A 23 12.44 19.02 -27.16
N ASN A 24 12.74 20.27 -27.51
CA ASN A 24 11.81 21.39 -27.31
C ASN A 24 10.52 21.22 -28.11
N VAL A 25 10.62 20.76 -29.37
CA VAL A 25 9.43 20.51 -30.20
C VAL A 25 8.59 19.37 -29.62
N VAL A 26 9.22 18.24 -29.27
CA VAL A 26 8.51 17.07 -28.73
C VAL A 26 7.88 17.38 -27.38
N GLN A 27 8.58 18.07 -26.48
CA GLN A 27 8.04 18.49 -25.20
C GLN A 27 6.85 19.44 -25.37
N GLY A 28 6.91 20.37 -26.33
CA GLY A 28 5.77 21.21 -26.69
C GLY A 28 4.57 20.39 -27.17
N CYS A 29 4.79 19.37 -28.01
CA CYS A 29 3.75 18.46 -28.50
C CYS A 29 3.12 17.60 -27.40
N LEU A 30 3.92 17.15 -26.42
CA LEU A 30 3.49 16.26 -25.34
C LEU A 30 3.01 16.99 -24.07
N SER A 31 3.25 18.30 -23.96
CA SER A 31 2.96 19.09 -22.74
C SER A 31 1.50 19.07 -22.28
N ARG A 32 0.55 18.82 -23.19
CA ARG A 32 -0.89 18.76 -22.88
C ARG A 32 -1.39 17.37 -22.45
N GLY A 33 -0.53 16.35 -22.51
CA GLY A 33 -0.87 14.96 -22.18
C GLY A 33 0.07 14.33 -21.16
N GLY A 34 0.80 15.14 -20.39
CA GLY A 34 1.65 14.63 -19.32
C GLY A 34 0.80 14.07 -18.18
N LEU A 35 1.08 12.83 -17.76
CA LEU A 35 0.48 12.22 -16.57
C LEU A 35 1.20 12.66 -15.27
N GLU A 36 2.25 13.47 -15.36
CA GLU A 36 2.95 14.00 -14.19
C GLU A 36 2.22 15.22 -13.61
N PRO A 37 2.12 15.35 -12.27
CA PRO A 37 2.81 14.55 -11.24
C PRO A 37 2.07 13.28 -10.77
N ASP A 38 0.86 13.03 -11.25
CA ASP A 38 -0.01 11.98 -10.71
C ASP A 38 0.52 10.57 -10.98
N TRP A 39 1.24 10.37 -12.09
CA TRP A 39 1.83 9.09 -12.46
C TRP A 39 2.91 8.63 -11.48
N GLY A 40 3.82 9.52 -11.08
CA GLY A 40 4.82 9.24 -10.05
C GLY A 40 4.17 8.82 -8.73
N SER A 41 3.20 9.61 -8.25
CA SER A 41 2.46 9.31 -7.01
C SER A 41 1.71 7.98 -7.08
N TYR A 42 1.11 7.67 -8.24
CA TYR A 42 0.44 6.39 -8.48
C TYR A 42 1.43 5.21 -8.40
N LEU A 43 2.60 5.33 -9.04
CA LEU A 43 3.64 4.31 -8.99
C LEU A 43 4.20 4.11 -7.58
N ASP A 44 4.44 5.19 -6.84
CA ASP A 44 4.89 5.12 -5.45
C ASP A 44 3.87 4.38 -4.57
N THR A 45 2.58 4.64 -4.79
CA THR A 45 1.50 3.95 -4.06
C THR A 45 1.42 2.47 -4.43
N LEU A 46 1.60 2.12 -5.71
CA LEU A 46 1.66 0.72 -6.15
C LEU A 46 2.85 -0.03 -5.56
N LEU A 47 4.01 0.61 -5.48
CA LEU A 47 5.20 0.02 -4.86
C LEU A 47 4.95 -0.25 -3.37
N LEU A 48 4.38 0.72 -2.64
CA LEU A 48 4.00 0.53 -1.25
C LEU A 48 3.02 -0.64 -1.08
N LEU A 49 2.01 -0.75 -1.96
CA LEU A 49 1.06 -1.86 -1.92
C LEU A 49 1.75 -3.21 -2.17
N ALA A 50 2.65 -3.28 -3.15
CA ALA A 50 3.39 -4.50 -3.46
C ALA A 50 4.24 -4.99 -2.28
N GLU A 51 4.91 -4.07 -1.56
CA GLU A 51 5.66 -4.40 -0.34
C GLU A 51 4.75 -4.99 0.75
N ARG A 52 3.53 -4.47 0.90
CA ARG A 52 2.56 -5.01 1.88
C ARG A 52 2.01 -6.36 1.49
N LEU A 53 1.88 -6.64 0.19
CA LEU A 53 1.38 -7.92 -0.31
C LEU A 53 2.45 -9.02 -0.33
N GLN A 54 3.73 -8.70 -0.50
CA GLN A 54 4.81 -9.71 -0.49
C GLN A 54 5.48 -9.85 0.89
N GLY A 55 5.22 -8.93 1.81
CA GLY A 55 5.82 -8.93 3.14
C GLY A 55 5.27 -10.04 4.07
N PRO A 56 5.88 -10.22 5.25
CA PRO A 56 5.45 -11.19 6.26
C PRO A 56 4.05 -10.90 6.84
N PHE A 57 3.49 -9.72 6.56
CA PHE A 57 2.14 -9.31 6.92
C PHE A 57 1.20 -9.30 5.71
N SER A 58 1.47 -10.15 4.71
CA SER A 58 0.60 -10.23 3.54
C SER A 58 -0.81 -10.62 3.96
N PHE A 59 -1.78 -9.98 3.31
CA PHE A 59 -3.18 -10.29 3.54
C PHE A 59 -3.48 -11.77 3.24
N GLU A 60 -2.83 -12.35 2.22
CA GLU A 60 -2.96 -13.75 1.86
C GLU A 60 -2.56 -14.68 3.00
N LEU A 61 -1.37 -14.51 3.58
CA LEU A 61 -0.90 -15.33 4.71
C LEU A 61 -1.80 -15.15 5.95
N ALA A 62 -2.29 -13.92 6.20
CA ALA A 62 -3.23 -13.66 7.28
C ALA A 62 -4.58 -14.37 7.05
N SER A 63 -5.09 -14.31 5.81
CA SER A 63 -6.34 -14.96 5.43
C SER A 63 -6.25 -16.48 5.50
N GLU A 64 -5.12 -17.08 5.13
CA GLU A 64 -4.91 -18.53 5.24
C GLU A 64 -4.81 -18.99 6.69
N SER A 65 -4.20 -18.18 7.57
CA SER A 65 -3.93 -18.57 8.97
C SER A 65 -5.08 -18.24 9.94
N ILE A 66 -6.08 -17.45 9.55
CA ILE A 66 -7.14 -16.99 10.47
C ILE A 66 -7.91 -18.15 11.12
N GLY A 67 -8.21 -19.21 10.35
CA GLY A 67 -8.92 -20.37 10.88
C GLY A 67 -8.11 -21.10 11.94
N VAL A 68 -6.81 -21.30 11.70
CA VAL A 68 -5.87 -21.91 12.65
C VAL A 68 -5.77 -21.06 13.91
N LYS A 69 -5.67 -19.73 13.79
CA LYS A 69 -5.60 -18.81 14.93
C LYS A 69 -6.87 -18.84 15.79
N ILE A 70 -8.04 -18.95 15.18
CA ILE A 70 -9.31 -19.13 15.91
C ILE A 70 -9.30 -20.47 16.66
N SER A 71 -8.88 -21.55 16.01
CA SER A 71 -8.77 -22.87 16.64
C SER A 71 -7.77 -22.88 17.80
N GLU A 72 -6.61 -22.24 17.65
CA GLU A 72 -5.62 -22.06 18.73
C GLU A 72 -6.22 -21.32 19.93
N GLY A 73 -6.94 -20.21 19.69
CA GLY A 73 -7.61 -19.45 20.74
C GLY A 73 -8.69 -20.26 21.46
N LEU A 74 -9.47 -21.03 20.70
CA LEU A 74 -10.47 -21.94 21.29
C LEU A 74 -9.83 -23.02 22.14
N MET A 75 -8.76 -23.65 21.63
CA MET A 75 -8.02 -24.69 22.35
C MET A 75 -7.42 -24.12 23.65
N PHE A 76 -6.84 -22.93 23.60
CA PHE A 76 -6.35 -22.22 24.78
C PHE A 76 -7.45 -22.02 25.83
N LEU A 77 -8.63 -21.55 25.42
CA LEU A 77 -9.76 -21.36 26.32
C LEU A 77 -10.30 -22.68 26.89
N GLN A 78 -10.26 -23.77 26.12
CA GLN A 78 -10.68 -25.08 26.60
C GLN A 78 -9.71 -25.62 27.65
N GLU A 79 -8.40 -25.58 27.37
CA GLU A 79 -7.33 -26.04 28.27
C GLU A 79 -7.27 -25.22 29.56
N ASN A 80 -7.55 -23.92 29.49
CA ASN A 80 -7.45 -23.01 30.63
C ASN A 80 -8.81 -22.61 31.22
N SER A 81 -9.90 -23.26 30.79
CA SER A 81 -11.28 -22.89 31.12
C SER A 81 -11.52 -22.69 32.62
N VAL A 82 -11.07 -23.64 33.44
CA VAL A 82 -11.27 -23.63 34.90
C VAL A 82 -10.47 -22.50 35.55
N GLY A 83 -9.21 -22.32 35.15
CA GLY A 83 -8.33 -21.30 35.72
C GLY A 83 -8.82 -19.89 35.40
N ILE A 84 -9.20 -19.65 34.13
CA ILE A 84 -9.79 -18.38 33.69
C ILE A 84 -11.10 -18.12 34.43
N SER A 85 -11.99 -19.12 34.53
CA SER A 85 -13.27 -18.96 35.24
C SER A 85 -13.08 -18.64 36.72
N ALA A 86 -12.09 -19.26 37.37
CA ALA A 86 -11.77 -18.98 38.77
C ALA A 86 -11.25 -17.55 38.95
N GLN A 87 -10.31 -17.10 38.11
CA GLN A 87 -9.80 -15.73 38.13
C GLN A 87 -10.91 -14.70 37.92
N VAL A 88 -11.76 -14.90 36.91
CA VAL A 88 -12.89 -13.99 36.62
C VAL A 88 -13.86 -13.97 37.80
N SER A 89 -14.14 -15.12 38.41
CA SER A 89 -15.03 -15.20 39.59
C SER A 89 -14.44 -14.45 40.78
N GLU A 90 -13.13 -14.56 41.02
CA GLU A 90 -12.44 -13.86 42.09
C GLU A 90 -12.42 -12.35 41.86
N GLU A 91 -12.08 -11.89 40.64
CA GLU A 91 -12.11 -10.47 40.28
C GLU A 91 -13.51 -9.86 40.46
N VAL A 92 -14.56 -10.54 39.98
CA VAL A 92 -15.95 -10.07 40.13
C VAL A 92 -16.36 -9.98 41.61
N LEU A 93 -15.90 -10.92 42.46
CA LEU A 93 -16.14 -10.89 43.90
C LEU A 93 -15.40 -9.75 44.59
N VAL A 94 -14.15 -9.46 44.19
CA VAL A 94 -13.38 -8.32 44.70
C VAL A 94 -14.07 -7.01 44.34
N GLU A 95 -14.46 -6.85 43.08
CA GLU A 95 -15.15 -5.64 42.61
C GLU A 95 -16.49 -5.41 43.34
N SER A 96 -17.22 -6.50 43.62
CA SER A 96 -18.46 -6.44 44.41
C SER A 96 -18.23 -6.03 45.88
N ARG A 97 -17.11 -6.47 46.49
CA ARG A 97 -16.74 -6.10 47.86
C ARG A 97 -16.30 -4.65 47.95
N ASP A 98 -15.57 -4.16 46.96
CA ASP A 98 -15.16 -2.75 46.91
C ASP A 98 -16.36 -1.83 46.66
N ALA A 99 -17.30 -2.22 45.81
CA ALA A 99 -18.55 -1.49 45.58
C ALA A 99 -19.45 -1.41 46.83
N THR A 100 -19.38 -2.39 47.73
CA THR A 100 -20.13 -2.37 49.01
C THR A 100 -19.41 -1.61 50.13
N LYS A 101 -18.09 -1.39 50.02
CA LYS A 101 -17.28 -0.67 51.02
C LYS A 101 -17.26 0.85 50.80
N GLY A 102 -17.61 1.32 49.60
CA GLY A 102 -17.77 2.73 49.24
C GLY A 102 -19.13 3.36 49.57
N LYS A 103 -19.99 2.65 50.32
CA LYS A 103 -21.29 3.12 50.81
C LYS A 103 -21.31 3.24 52.32
#